data_AF-A0A1G2EME2-F1
#
_entry.id   AF-A0A1G2EME2-F1
#
_cell.length_a   1.000
_cell.length_b   1.000
_cell.length_c   1.000
_cell.angle_alpha   90.00
_cell.angle_beta   90.00
_cell.angle_gamma   90.00
#
_symmetry.space_group_name_H-M   'P 1'
#
loop_
_entity.id
_entity.type
_entity.pdbx_description
1 polymer ?
#
loop_
_entity_poly.entity_id
_entity_poly.type
_entity_poly.pdbx_seq_one_letter_code
_entity_poly.pdbx_strand_id
1 'polypeptide(L)'
;MSQFIEGQIHQLADALQEHGYTPADLTALGQNSNGVLAQVKLVLMGLATIVRVSLKLVLDKALNPSEFIGQGWAFWKGPADGNGLEGEESCVQEPDVVDFERIILETHLKEGESSIHGEEKMKRAGASKNQQLGAKAFLALWNDYQVKKAEGKPGDSVLERLRKSGKIGTRIYFFGFILRHPGGSRRVLCLFFHGGEWRWDCLWLGFGWGAGSPSASLASVIN
;
A
#
# COMPACT_ATOMS: atom_id res chain seq x y z
N MET A 1 -32.48 -10.87 -30.02
CA MET A 1 -31.54 -10.28 -30.99
C MET A 1 -31.16 -8.89 -30.51
N SER A 2 -29.88 -8.52 -30.61
CA SER A 2 -29.41 -7.18 -30.26
C SER A 2 -29.99 -6.13 -31.21
N GLN A 3 -30.29 -4.93 -30.70
CA GLN A 3 -30.68 -3.79 -31.55
C GLN A 3 -29.46 -3.09 -32.18
N PHE A 4 -28.24 -3.42 -31.74
CA PHE A 4 -27.00 -2.87 -32.28
C PHE A 4 -26.60 -3.63 -33.55
N ILE A 5 -26.23 -2.90 -34.60
CA ILE A 5 -25.66 -3.50 -35.82
C ILE A 5 -24.19 -3.85 -35.59
N GLU A 6 -23.73 -4.93 -36.18
CA GLU A 6 -22.36 -5.47 -36.01
C GLU A 6 -21.28 -4.43 -36.27
N GLY A 7 -21.45 -3.60 -37.31
CA GLY A 7 -20.53 -2.49 -37.62
C GLY A 7 -20.37 -1.45 -36.51
N GLN A 8 -21.45 -1.14 -35.74
CA GLN A 8 -21.36 -0.23 -34.60
C GLN A 8 -20.55 -0.83 -33.44
N ILE A 9 -20.66 -2.15 -33.25
CA ILE A 9 -19.93 -2.86 -32.21
C ILE A 9 -18.43 -2.88 -32.53
N HIS A 10 -18.07 -3.16 -33.79
CA HIS A 10 -16.68 -3.11 -34.24
C HIS A 10 -16.08 -1.71 -34.07
N GLN A 11 -16.77 -0.67 -34.52
CA GLN A 11 -16.28 0.71 -34.39
C GLN A 11 -16.03 1.10 -32.92
N LEU A 12 -16.93 0.69 -32.02
CA LEU A 12 -16.76 0.94 -30.58
C LEU A 12 -15.58 0.15 -29.99
N ALA A 13 -15.43 -1.13 -30.37
CA ALA A 13 -14.36 -1.98 -29.89
C ALA A 13 -12.99 -1.46 -30.33
N ASP A 14 -12.85 -1.06 -31.59
CA ASP A 14 -11.61 -0.50 -32.15
C ASP A 14 -11.21 0.78 -31.40
N ALA A 15 -12.15 1.71 -31.23
CA ALA A 15 -11.90 2.95 -30.49
C ALA A 15 -11.49 2.71 -29.03
N LEU A 16 -12.10 1.73 -28.35
CA LEU A 16 -11.73 1.38 -26.97
C LEU A 16 -10.32 0.77 -26.93
N GLN A 17 -9.97 -0.09 -27.88
CA GLN A 17 -8.63 -0.65 -27.98
C GLN A 17 -7.57 0.42 -28.25
N GLU A 18 -7.83 1.38 -29.13
CA GLU A 18 -6.94 2.53 -29.39
C GLU A 18 -6.65 3.35 -28.12
N HIS A 19 -7.59 3.39 -27.18
CA HIS A 19 -7.46 4.09 -25.89
C HIS A 19 -6.98 3.18 -24.76
N GLY A 20 -6.46 2.00 -25.08
CA GLY A 20 -5.78 1.10 -24.14
C GLY A 20 -6.71 0.18 -23.33
N TYR A 21 -7.99 0.09 -23.67
CA TYR A 21 -8.88 -0.90 -23.06
C TYR A 21 -8.54 -2.31 -23.53
N THR A 22 -8.59 -3.26 -22.61
CA THR A 22 -8.35 -4.68 -22.90
C THR A 22 -9.66 -5.46 -23.04
N PRO A 23 -9.65 -6.66 -23.65
CA PRO A 23 -10.83 -7.55 -23.64
C PRO A 23 -11.32 -7.89 -22.24
N ALA A 24 -10.43 -7.92 -21.24
CA ALA A 24 -10.80 -8.13 -19.84
C ALA A 24 -11.60 -6.94 -19.28
N ASP A 25 -11.23 -5.72 -19.63
CA ASP A 25 -11.97 -4.50 -19.24
C ASP A 25 -13.37 -4.47 -19.85
N LEU A 26 -13.48 -4.83 -21.14
CA LEU A 26 -14.76 -4.94 -21.84
C LEU A 26 -15.66 -6.02 -21.23
N THR A 27 -15.08 -7.18 -20.90
CA THR A 27 -15.80 -8.28 -20.24
C THR A 27 -16.29 -7.83 -18.87
N ALA A 28 -15.44 -7.18 -18.09
CA ALA A 28 -15.80 -6.66 -16.78
C ALA A 28 -16.91 -5.60 -16.87
N LEU A 29 -16.87 -4.73 -17.88
CA LEU A 29 -17.89 -3.71 -18.12
C LEU A 29 -19.24 -4.34 -18.53
N GLY A 30 -19.22 -5.32 -19.44
CA GLY A 30 -20.40 -6.01 -19.94
C GLY A 30 -21.06 -6.94 -18.91
N GLN A 31 -20.27 -7.57 -18.04
CA GLN A 31 -20.76 -8.43 -16.97
C GLN A 31 -21.14 -7.67 -15.70
N ASN A 32 -20.92 -6.36 -15.65
CA ASN A 32 -21.21 -5.58 -14.45
C ASN A 32 -22.72 -5.41 -14.24
N SER A 33 -23.28 -6.19 -13.31
CA SER A 33 -24.69 -6.10 -12.92
C SER A 33 -24.98 -5.05 -11.84
N ASN A 34 -23.95 -4.34 -11.36
CA ASN A 34 -24.08 -3.40 -10.24
C ASN A 34 -24.48 -1.98 -10.69
N GLY A 35 -25.03 -1.84 -11.90
CA GLY A 35 -25.49 -0.55 -12.43
C GLY A 35 -24.37 0.37 -12.96
N VAL A 36 -23.14 -0.13 -13.12
CA VAL A 36 -22.01 0.67 -13.65
C VAL A 36 -22.31 1.24 -15.04
N LEU A 37 -22.92 0.47 -15.93
CA LEU A 37 -23.29 0.97 -17.27
C LEU A 37 -24.26 2.16 -17.20
N ALA A 38 -25.18 2.18 -16.23
CA ALA A 38 -26.07 3.32 -16.02
C ALA A 38 -25.30 4.55 -15.53
N GLN A 39 -24.33 4.37 -14.64
CA GLN A 39 -23.46 5.45 -14.15
C GLN A 39 -22.57 6.00 -15.27
N VAL A 40 -21.95 5.13 -16.08
CA VAL A 40 -21.14 5.52 -17.25
C VAL A 40 -21.98 6.32 -18.24
N LYS A 41 -23.22 5.88 -18.52
CA LYS A 41 -24.15 6.64 -19.37
C LYS A 41 -24.41 8.05 -18.82
N LEU A 42 -24.66 8.19 -17.51
CA LEU A 42 -24.86 9.50 -16.89
C LEU A 42 -23.63 10.40 -16.99
N VAL A 43 -22.42 9.84 -16.88
CA VAL A 43 -21.16 10.56 -17.10
C VAL A 43 -21.06 11.05 -18.55
N LEU A 44 -21.29 10.17 -19.53
CA LEU A 44 -21.24 10.52 -20.96
C LEU A 44 -22.30 11.56 -21.37
N MET A 45 -23.43 11.58 -20.68
CA MET A 45 -24.50 12.59 -20.89
C MET A 45 -24.23 13.92 -20.17
N GLY A 46 -23.16 14.04 -19.38
CA GLY A 46 -22.88 15.24 -18.58
C GLY A 46 -23.84 15.44 -17.40
N LEU A 47 -24.52 14.37 -16.96
CA LEU A 47 -25.52 14.40 -15.88
C LEU A 47 -24.97 13.93 -14.53
N ALA A 48 -23.79 13.32 -14.51
CA ALA A 48 -23.14 12.84 -13.30
C ALA A 48 -21.94 13.71 -12.90
N THR A 49 -21.73 13.86 -11.59
CA THR A 49 -20.50 14.41 -11.03
C THR A 49 -19.53 13.28 -10.71
N ILE A 50 -18.30 13.38 -11.19
CA ILE A 50 -17.23 12.45 -10.83
C ILE A 50 -16.64 12.88 -9.49
N VAL A 51 -16.88 12.09 -8.45
CA VAL A 51 -16.28 12.31 -7.12
C VAL A 51 -15.06 11.41 -6.99
N ARG A 52 -13.89 12.03 -6.85
CA ARG A 52 -12.65 11.29 -6.56
C ARG A 52 -12.70 10.77 -5.14
N VAL A 53 -12.52 9.45 -4.97
CA VAL A 53 -12.47 8.85 -3.64
C VAL A 53 -11.18 9.28 -2.95
N SER A 54 -11.31 9.77 -1.71
CA SER A 54 -10.16 10.13 -0.89
C SER A 54 -9.42 8.89 -0.42
N LEU A 55 -8.09 8.87 -0.56
CA LEU A 55 -7.22 7.84 0.03
C LEU A 55 -6.56 8.34 1.32
N LYS A 56 -7.21 9.27 2.01
CA LYS A 56 -6.72 9.81 3.28
C LYS A 56 -7.17 8.93 4.44
N LEU A 57 -6.26 8.61 5.35
CA LEU A 57 -6.59 7.96 6.62
C LEU A 57 -6.04 8.79 7.79
N VAL A 58 -6.79 8.77 8.89
CA VAL A 58 -6.35 9.32 10.17
C VAL A 58 -5.46 8.28 10.86
N LEU A 59 -4.35 8.73 11.43
CA LEU A 59 -3.35 7.95 12.16
C LEU A 59 -3.57 8.11 13.68
N ASP A 60 -4.78 7.79 14.15
CA ASP A 60 -5.25 8.03 15.52
C ASP A 60 -4.79 6.96 16.53
N LYS A 61 -4.44 5.77 16.06
CA LYS A 61 -4.04 4.64 16.90
C LYS A 61 -2.55 4.38 16.84
N ALA A 62 -1.93 4.28 18.01
CA ALA A 62 -0.59 3.72 18.14
C ALA A 62 -0.64 2.20 18.04
N LEU A 63 0.34 1.61 17.36
CA LEU A 63 0.54 0.17 17.35
C LEU A 63 1.16 -0.26 18.68
N ASN A 64 0.51 -1.18 19.41
CA ASN A 64 1.13 -1.93 20.49
C ASN A 64 1.60 -3.29 19.93
N PRO A 65 2.93 -3.52 19.74
CA PRO A 65 3.41 -4.77 19.15
C PRO A 65 3.04 -6.02 19.96
N SER A 66 2.98 -5.91 21.29
CA SER A 66 2.62 -7.05 22.15
C SER A 66 1.16 -7.46 21.99
N GLU A 67 0.26 -6.49 21.82
CA GLU A 67 -1.17 -6.75 21.60
C GLU A 67 -1.46 -7.19 20.16
N PHE A 68 -0.76 -6.61 19.18
CA PHE A 68 -1.01 -6.88 17.77
C PHE A 68 -0.38 -8.18 17.28
N ILE A 69 0.87 -8.46 17.67
CA ILE A 69 1.65 -9.61 17.18
C ILE A 69 1.66 -10.75 18.19
N GLY A 70 1.88 -10.41 19.47
CA GLY A 70 1.91 -11.36 20.57
C GLY A 70 2.89 -10.99 21.66
N GLN A 71 2.83 -11.71 22.78
CA GLN A 71 3.60 -11.42 23.97
C GLN A 71 5.12 -11.35 23.70
N GLY A 72 5.77 -10.32 24.27
CA GLY A 72 7.22 -10.13 24.20
C GLY A 72 7.71 -9.35 22.98
N TRP A 73 6.82 -9.02 22.03
CA TRP A 73 7.11 -8.10 20.95
C TRP A 73 7.05 -6.66 21.44
N ALA A 74 8.03 -5.85 21.04
CA ALA A 74 8.10 -4.43 21.37
C ALA A 74 8.67 -3.63 20.20
N PHE A 75 8.70 -2.30 20.30
CA PHE A 75 9.57 -1.50 19.45
C PHE A 75 11.03 -1.68 19.90
N TRP A 76 11.94 -1.67 18.93
CA TRP A 76 13.36 -1.67 19.23
C TRP A 76 13.79 -0.35 19.87
N LYS A 77 14.58 -0.42 20.93
CA LYS A 77 15.13 0.74 21.63
C LYS A 77 16.66 0.79 21.54
N GLY A 78 17.19 1.98 21.29
CA GLY A 78 18.64 2.21 21.24
C GLY A 78 19.32 1.72 19.95
N PRO A 79 20.65 1.57 19.96
CA PRO A 79 21.44 1.34 18.75
C PRO A 79 21.24 -0.05 18.15
N ALA A 80 21.69 -0.25 16.90
CA ALA A 80 21.46 -1.49 16.14
C ALA A 80 22.18 -2.71 16.68
N ASP A 81 23.34 -2.50 17.30
CA ASP A 81 24.16 -3.50 18.00
C ASP A 81 23.76 -3.70 19.47
N GLY A 82 22.73 -2.98 19.95
CA GLY A 82 22.21 -3.09 21.30
C GLY A 82 21.29 -4.29 21.53
N ASN A 83 20.70 -4.36 22.72
CA ASN A 83 19.74 -5.42 23.10
C ASN A 83 18.27 -5.08 22.75
N GLY A 84 18.02 -3.85 22.28
CA GLY A 84 16.70 -3.36 21.90
C GLY A 84 15.78 -2.98 23.07
N LEU A 85 16.28 -2.96 24.32
CA LEU A 85 15.46 -2.79 25.53
C LEU A 85 15.53 -1.40 26.15
N GLU A 86 16.62 -0.66 25.90
CA GLU A 86 16.92 0.63 26.52
C GLU A 86 17.22 1.71 25.48
N GLY A 87 16.94 2.97 25.81
CA GLY A 87 17.10 4.12 24.91
C GLY A 87 15.81 4.51 24.20
N GLU A 88 15.95 5.30 23.13
CA GLU A 88 14.83 5.81 22.34
C GLU A 88 14.27 4.74 21.41
N GLU A 89 12.95 4.74 21.21
CA GLU A 89 12.28 3.85 20.26
C GLU A 89 12.67 4.22 18.83
N SER A 90 13.01 3.20 18.05
CA SER A 90 13.29 3.33 16.63
C SER A 90 11.99 3.47 15.85
N CYS A 91 11.30 4.60 16.00
CA CYS A 91 10.04 4.96 15.34
C CYS A 91 10.12 6.40 14.84
N VAL A 92 9.73 6.63 13.58
CA VAL A 92 9.60 7.98 13.01
C VAL A 92 8.33 8.64 13.52
N GLN A 93 8.35 9.97 13.59
CA GLN A 93 7.13 10.75 13.77
C GLN A 93 6.33 10.73 12.47
N GLU A 94 5.03 10.48 12.58
CA GLU A 94 4.08 10.43 11.46
C GLU A 94 3.01 11.52 11.65
N PRO A 95 2.51 12.14 10.56
CA PRO A 95 1.45 13.14 10.66
C PRO A 95 0.14 12.51 11.14
N ASP A 96 -0.78 13.30 11.68
CA ASP A 96 -2.07 12.77 12.17
C ASP A 96 -2.98 12.27 11.04
N VAL A 97 -2.76 12.76 9.82
CA VAL A 97 -3.51 12.33 8.63
C VAL A 97 -2.52 12.13 7.49
N VAL A 98 -2.64 10.99 6.82
CA VAL A 98 -1.83 10.65 5.64
C VAL A 98 -2.73 10.55 4.42
N ASP A 99 -2.35 11.26 3.36
CA ASP A 99 -2.90 11.04 2.02
C ASP A 99 -2.07 9.99 1.28
N PHE A 100 -2.58 8.76 1.24
CA PHE A 100 -1.86 7.65 0.63
C PHE A 100 -1.80 7.74 -0.91
N GLU A 101 -2.47 8.70 -1.56
CA GLU A 101 -2.23 8.96 -2.99
C GLU A 101 -0.79 9.39 -3.28
N ARG A 102 -0.11 9.95 -2.26
CA ARG A 102 1.25 10.43 -2.30
C ARG A 102 2.28 9.39 -1.86
N ILE A 103 1.84 8.14 -1.64
CA ILE A 103 2.74 7.05 -1.33
C ILE A 103 3.73 6.85 -2.49
N ILE A 104 4.98 6.62 -2.13
CA ILE A 104 6.04 6.21 -3.03
C ILE A 104 6.71 4.96 -2.46
N LEU A 105 7.22 4.13 -3.37
CA LEU A 105 7.90 2.89 -3.04
C LEU A 105 9.37 3.02 -3.42
N GLU A 106 10.25 2.99 -2.43
CA GLU A 106 11.68 3.24 -2.59
C GLU A 106 12.50 1.97 -2.35
N THR A 107 13.33 1.57 -3.32
CA THR A 107 14.21 0.40 -3.16
C THR A 107 15.42 0.72 -2.28
N HIS A 108 15.91 1.96 -2.35
CA HIS A 108 17.18 2.45 -1.78
C HIS A 108 18.44 1.72 -2.28
N LEU A 109 18.32 1.02 -3.40
CA LEU A 109 19.44 0.42 -4.13
C LEU A 109 20.17 1.51 -4.93
N LYS A 110 21.50 1.42 -4.98
CA LYS A 110 22.35 2.19 -5.88
C LYS A 110 22.47 1.48 -7.23
N GLU A 111 22.97 2.19 -8.22
CA GLU A 111 23.29 1.60 -9.52
C GLU A 111 24.24 0.40 -9.35
N GLY A 112 23.90 -0.72 -10.00
CA GLY A 112 24.62 -1.99 -9.89
C GLY A 112 24.27 -2.85 -8.67
N GLU A 113 23.52 -2.36 -7.68
CA GLU A 113 23.09 -3.17 -6.53
C GLU A 113 21.83 -3.99 -6.86
N SER A 114 21.91 -5.31 -6.74
CA SER A 114 20.75 -6.21 -6.83
C SER A 114 20.05 -6.40 -5.47
N SER A 115 20.77 -6.19 -4.37
CA SER A 115 20.26 -6.28 -3.01
C SER A 115 21.12 -5.46 -2.05
N ILE A 116 20.56 -5.14 -0.89
CA ILE A 116 21.23 -4.43 0.19
C ILE A 116 20.91 -5.03 1.55
N HIS A 117 21.83 -4.97 2.50
CA HIS A 117 21.54 -5.35 3.88
C HIS A 117 20.52 -4.40 4.53
N GLY A 118 19.62 -4.92 5.36
CA GLY A 118 18.50 -4.13 5.89
C GLY A 118 18.91 -2.96 6.77
N GLU A 119 20.00 -3.07 7.53
CA GLU A 119 20.52 -1.95 8.32
C GLU A 119 20.99 -0.79 7.44
N GLU A 120 21.68 -1.10 6.34
CA GLU A 120 22.10 -0.09 5.39
C GLU A 120 20.88 0.48 4.63
N LYS A 121 19.87 -0.36 4.32
CA LYS A 121 18.61 0.12 3.75
C LYS A 121 17.89 1.11 4.69
N MET A 122 17.80 0.78 5.98
CA MET A 122 17.26 1.68 7.00
C MET A 122 18.01 3.01 7.05
N LYS A 123 19.35 2.97 7.08
CA LYS A 123 20.18 4.16 7.07
C LYS A 123 19.94 5.04 5.85
N ARG A 124 19.90 4.44 4.65
CA ARG A 124 19.63 5.16 3.39
C ARG A 124 18.21 5.71 3.33
N ALA A 125 17.25 4.98 3.88
CA ALA A 125 15.86 5.41 3.92
C ALA A 125 15.65 6.56 4.92
N GLY A 126 16.33 6.55 6.07
CA GLY A 126 16.35 7.67 7.02
C GLY A 126 17.10 8.90 6.52
N ALA A 127 18.02 8.73 5.55
CA ALA A 127 18.68 9.84 4.85
C ALA A 127 17.90 10.32 3.60
N SER A 128 16.78 9.69 3.25
CA SER A 128 15.93 10.12 2.13
C SER A 128 15.23 11.43 2.47
N LYS A 129 14.96 12.24 1.44
CA LYS A 129 14.12 13.44 1.57
C LYS A 129 12.64 13.12 1.85
N ASN A 130 12.23 11.89 1.55
CA ASN A 130 10.86 11.45 1.69
C ASN A 130 10.61 10.94 3.11
N GLN A 131 9.42 11.21 3.63
CA GLN A 131 9.08 10.78 4.99
C GLN A 131 8.73 9.30 4.98
N GLN A 132 9.49 8.50 5.71
CA GLN A 132 9.19 7.07 5.86
C GLN A 132 7.84 6.87 6.55
N LEU A 133 7.09 5.86 6.09
CA LEU A 133 5.86 5.44 6.76
C LEU A 133 6.17 4.42 7.84
N GLY A 134 5.55 4.62 9.00
CA GLY A 134 5.84 3.95 10.24
C GLY A 134 4.70 3.05 10.73
N ALA A 135 4.68 2.84 12.05
CA ALA A 135 3.79 1.90 12.71
C ALA A 135 2.33 2.35 12.67
N LYS A 136 2.06 3.67 12.72
CA LYS A 136 0.69 4.19 12.65
C LYS A 136 0.14 4.04 11.24
N ALA A 137 0.91 4.39 10.19
CA ALA A 137 0.47 4.21 8.81
C ALA A 137 0.21 2.74 8.47
N PHE A 138 1.08 1.83 8.92
CA PHE A 138 0.83 0.39 8.82
C PHE A 138 -0.52 0.02 9.44
N LEU A 139 -0.75 0.41 10.70
CA LEU A 139 -1.94 0.04 11.44
C LEU A 139 -3.22 0.64 10.84
N ALA A 140 -3.16 1.87 10.36
CA ALA A 140 -4.30 2.54 9.71
C ALA A 140 -4.72 1.83 8.42
N LEU A 141 -3.76 1.50 7.54
CA LEU A 141 -4.03 0.73 6.32
C LEU A 141 -4.60 -0.66 6.64
N TRP A 142 -4.04 -1.33 7.65
CA TRP A 142 -4.50 -2.65 8.05
C TRP A 142 -5.91 -2.61 8.63
N ASN A 143 -6.20 -1.66 9.51
CA ASN A 143 -7.52 -1.51 10.13
C ASN A 143 -8.59 -1.13 9.10
N ASP A 144 -8.30 -0.19 8.19
CA ASP A 144 -9.20 0.16 7.09
C ASP A 144 -9.52 -1.09 6.26
N TYR A 145 -8.51 -1.87 5.88
CA TYR A 145 -8.72 -3.14 5.18
C TYR A 145 -9.59 -4.12 5.97
N GLN A 146 -9.32 -4.33 7.25
CA GLN A 146 -10.11 -5.25 8.09
C GLN A 146 -11.58 -4.80 8.23
N VAL A 147 -11.82 -3.50 8.42
CA VAL A 147 -13.18 -2.94 8.49
C VAL A 147 -13.91 -3.17 7.16
N LYS A 148 -13.29 -2.82 6.03
CA LYS A 148 -13.89 -3.02 4.71
C LYS A 148 -14.09 -4.48 4.35
N LYS A 149 -13.20 -5.37 4.80
CA LYS A 149 -13.38 -6.82 4.67
C LYS A 149 -14.57 -7.31 5.48
N ALA A 150 -14.73 -6.86 6.72
CA ALA A 150 -15.86 -7.21 7.57
C ALA A 150 -17.20 -6.70 7.01
N GLU A 151 -17.19 -5.54 6.33
CA GLU A 151 -18.34 -5.00 5.58
C GLU A 151 -18.65 -5.78 4.28
N GLY A 152 -17.86 -6.79 3.92
CA GLY A 152 -18.00 -7.52 2.64
C GLY A 152 -17.54 -6.73 1.42
N LYS A 153 -16.81 -5.62 1.61
CA LYS A 153 -16.34 -4.71 0.57
C LYS A 153 -14.83 -4.47 0.64
N PRO A 154 -13.98 -5.52 0.70
CA PRO A 154 -12.52 -5.34 0.85
C PRO A 154 -11.92 -4.45 -0.27
N GLY A 155 -12.52 -4.48 -1.47
CA GLY A 155 -12.13 -3.64 -2.60
C GLY A 155 -12.31 -2.13 -2.41
N ASP A 156 -13.05 -1.71 -1.38
CA ASP A 156 -13.22 -0.30 -1.01
C ASP A 156 -12.13 0.23 -0.09
N SER A 157 -11.29 -0.65 0.48
CA SER A 157 -10.16 -0.23 1.31
C SER A 157 -9.15 0.59 0.52
N VAL A 158 -8.48 1.52 1.19
CA VAL A 158 -7.37 2.30 0.64
C VAL A 158 -6.29 1.38 0.09
N LEU A 159 -5.97 0.31 0.82
CA LEU A 159 -4.94 -0.65 0.42
C LEU A 159 -5.28 -1.37 -0.90
N GLU A 160 -6.52 -1.82 -1.10
CA GLU A 160 -6.95 -2.40 -2.38
C GLU A 160 -7.03 -1.37 -3.51
N ARG A 161 -7.48 -0.15 -3.24
CA ARG A 161 -7.54 0.93 -4.23
C ARG A 161 -6.15 1.29 -4.74
N LEU A 162 -5.17 1.42 -3.84
CA LEU A 162 -3.78 1.67 -4.20
C LEU A 162 -3.23 0.57 -5.10
N ARG A 163 -3.47 -0.70 -4.76
CA ARG A 163 -3.00 -1.84 -5.56
C ARG A 163 -3.66 -1.89 -6.93
N LYS A 164 -4.98 -1.71 -7.01
CA LYS A 164 -5.71 -1.69 -8.29
C LYS A 164 -5.30 -0.51 -9.19
N SER A 165 -4.90 0.61 -8.59
CA SER A 165 -4.37 1.76 -9.33
C SER A 165 -2.92 1.59 -9.82
N GLY A 166 -2.23 0.51 -9.43
CA GLY A 166 -0.82 0.29 -9.74
C GLY A 166 0.16 1.17 -8.95
N LYS A 167 -0.33 1.99 -8.01
CA LYS A 167 0.51 2.82 -7.12
C LYS A 167 1.40 1.99 -6.20
N ILE A 168 0.93 0.80 -5.84
CA ILE A 168 1.66 -0.18 -5.04
C ILE A 168 1.58 -1.55 -5.71
N GLY A 169 2.60 -2.37 -5.46
CA GLY A 169 2.59 -3.78 -5.87
C GLY A 169 1.82 -4.67 -4.90
N THR A 170 2.21 -5.94 -4.85
CA THR A 170 1.66 -6.94 -3.91
C THR A 170 2.36 -6.94 -2.56
N ARG A 171 3.36 -6.07 -2.32
CA ARG A 171 4.12 -5.99 -1.08
C ARG A 171 4.50 -4.56 -0.76
N ILE A 172 4.44 -4.20 0.52
CA ILE A 172 4.81 -2.89 1.06
C ILE A 172 5.50 -3.08 2.40
N TYR A 173 6.66 -2.45 2.61
CA TYR A 173 7.43 -2.57 3.85
C TYR A 173 7.54 -1.22 4.57
N PHE A 174 7.36 -1.22 5.89
CA PHE A 174 7.31 -0.01 6.71
C PHE A 174 8.61 0.19 7.48
N PHE A 175 9.58 0.84 6.83
CA PHE A 175 10.90 1.12 7.40
C PHE A 175 10.92 2.33 8.36
N GLY A 176 9.78 3.00 8.57
CA GLY A 176 9.66 4.08 9.58
C GLY A 176 9.68 3.57 11.02
N PHE A 177 9.77 2.26 11.27
CA PHE A 177 9.95 1.73 12.61
C PHE A 177 10.63 0.36 12.60
N ILE A 178 11.21 -0.03 13.75
CA ILE A 178 11.79 -1.36 13.95
C ILE A 178 11.11 -2.06 15.12
N LEU A 179 10.71 -3.31 14.89
CA LEU A 179 10.26 -4.23 15.93
C LEU A 179 11.42 -4.99 16.55
N ARG A 180 11.30 -5.24 17.84
CA ARG A 180 12.08 -6.20 18.58
C ARG A 180 11.28 -7.49 18.75
N HIS A 181 11.77 -8.55 18.10
CA HIS A 181 11.32 -9.91 18.34
C HIS A 181 11.71 -10.35 19.78
N PRO A 182 10.93 -11.20 20.47
CA PRO A 182 11.26 -11.67 21.83
C PRO A 182 12.68 -12.23 21.95
N GLY A 183 13.12 -13.02 20.96
CA GLY A 183 14.48 -13.54 20.83
C GLY A 183 15.56 -12.53 20.40
N GLY A 184 15.29 -11.22 20.44
CA GLY A 184 16.29 -10.17 20.25
C GLY A 184 16.62 -9.79 18.80
N SER A 185 15.87 -10.27 17.80
CA SER A 185 16.09 -9.86 16.40
C SER A 185 15.29 -8.61 16.02
N ARG A 186 15.89 -7.75 15.19
CA ARG A 186 15.28 -6.55 14.59
C ARG A 186 14.43 -6.94 13.40
N ARG A 187 13.17 -6.50 13.36
CA ARG A 187 12.21 -6.88 12.31
C ARG A 187 11.44 -5.68 11.77
N VAL A 188 11.02 -5.79 10.52
CA VAL A 188 10.21 -4.78 9.80
C VAL A 188 8.87 -5.40 9.44
N LEU A 189 7.77 -4.69 9.73
CA LEU A 189 6.43 -5.12 9.31
C LEU A 189 6.20 -4.83 7.83
N CYS A 190 5.41 -5.70 7.21
CA CYS A 190 4.96 -5.55 5.85
C CYS A 190 3.48 -5.90 5.70
N LEU A 191 2.89 -5.34 4.65
CA LEU A 191 1.61 -5.77 4.11
C LEU A 191 1.85 -6.46 2.78
N PHE A 192 1.25 -7.61 2.55
CA PHE A 192 1.35 -8.32 1.29
C PHE A 192 0.02 -8.92 0.85
N PHE A 193 -0.20 -8.91 -0.47
CA PHE A 193 -1.38 -9.46 -1.10
C PHE A 193 -1.06 -10.87 -1.62
N HIS A 194 -1.78 -11.87 -1.11
CA HIS A 194 -1.61 -13.26 -1.51
C HIS A 194 -2.92 -14.03 -1.33
N GLY A 195 -3.23 -14.93 -2.27
CA GLY A 195 -4.43 -15.76 -2.19
C GLY A 195 -5.75 -14.97 -2.23
N GLY A 196 -5.76 -13.79 -2.87
CA GLY A 196 -6.96 -12.95 -3.00
C GLY A 196 -7.23 -12.02 -1.81
N GLU A 197 -6.31 -11.92 -0.85
CA GLU A 197 -6.48 -11.07 0.32
C GLU A 197 -5.16 -10.43 0.78
N TRP A 198 -5.28 -9.35 1.56
CA TRP A 198 -4.14 -8.76 2.25
C TRP A 198 -3.86 -9.49 3.56
N ARG A 199 -2.57 -9.65 3.82
CA ARG A 199 -1.99 -10.23 5.02
C ARG A 199 -0.85 -9.35 5.49
N TRP A 200 -0.38 -9.58 6.70
CA TRP A 200 0.82 -8.95 7.23
C TRP A 200 1.85 -10.01 7.61
N ASP A 201 3.11 -9.62 7.60
CA ASP A 201 4.24 -10.43 8.12
C ASP A 201 5.31 -9.49 8.68
N CYS A 202 6.27 -10.06 9.42
CA CYS A 202 7.42 -9.36 9.97
C CYS A 202 8.72 -10.03 9.54
N LEU A 203 9.50 -9.33 8.72
CA LEU A 203 10.75 -9.88 8.16
C LEU A 203 11.96 -9.46 8.99
N TRP A 204 12.94 -10.36 9.08
CA TRP A 204 14.20 -10.07 9.73
C TRP A 204 14.99 -9.02 8.94
N LEU A 205 15.37 -7.94 9.63
CA LEU A 205 16.15 -6.86 9.04
C LEU A 205 17.50 -7.35 8.52
N GLY A 206 18.04 -8.43 9.10
CA GLY A 206 19.30 -9.04 8.69
C GLY A 206 19.32 -9.65 7.28
N PHE A 207 18.16 -9.79 6.63
CA PHE A 207 18.08 -10.29 5.26
C PHE A 207 18.66 -9.31 4.21
N GLY A 208 18.88 -9.83 3.00
CA GLY A 208 19.11 -9.03 1.81
C GLY A 208 17.79 -8.51 1.23
N TRP A 209 17.73 -7.22 0.98
CA TRP A 209 16.54 -6.50 0.50
C TRP A 209 16.76 -6.08 -0.95
N GLY A 210 16.01 -6.69 -1.87
CA GLY A 210 16.09 -6.40 -3.30
C GLY A 210 15.00 -5.45 -3.79
N ALA A 211 14.93 -5.27 -5.11
CA ALA A 211 13.94 -4.40 -5.77
C ALA A 211 12.48 -4.83 -5.49
N GLY A 212 12.24 -6.12 -5.25
CA GLY A 212 10.93 -6.66 -4.87
C GLY A 212 10.49 -6.35 -3.43
N SER A 213 11.32 -5.64 -2.66
CA SER A 213 11.04 -5.29 -1.27
C SER A 213 11.17 -3.79 -1.00
N PRO A 214 10.36 -2.93 -1.65
CA PRO A 214 10.47 -1.49 -1.50
C PRO A 214 9.94 -0.99 -0.14
N SER A 215 10.56 0.07 0.36
CA SER A 215 10.12 0.81 1.54
C SER A 215 8.98 1.77 1.19
N ALA A 216 8.01 1.89 2.07
CA ALA A 216 6.92 2.85 1.95
C ALA A 216 7.32 4.20 2.53
N SER A 217 7.16 5.24 1.73
CA SER A 217 7.38 6.62 2.14
C SER A 217 6.30 7.53 1.56
N LEU A 218 6.16 8.73 2.12
CA LEU A 218 5.39 9.82 1.53
C LEU A 218 6.33 10.75 0.79
N ALA A 219 5.98 11.05 -0.47
CA ALA A 219 6.71 12.02 -1.25
C ALA A 219 6.74 13.37 -0.51
N SER A 220 7.92 13.95 -0.31
CA SER A 220 8.06 15.31 0.21
C SER A 220 7.25 16.28 -0.66
N VAL A 221 6.48 17.21 -0.08
CA VAL A 221 6.03 18.37 -0.86
C VAL A 221 7.29 19.14 -1.20
N ILE A 222 7.59 19.38 -2.48
CA ILE A 222 8.59 20.38 -2.85
C ILE A 222 7.96 21.71 -2.43
N ASN A 223 8.46 22.31 -1.36
CA ASN A 223 8.20 23.72 -1.05
C ASN A 223 9.07 24.60 -1.95
#